data_AF-A0A168DNA2-F1
#
_entry.id   AF-A0A168DNA2-F1
#
_cell.length_a   1.000
_cell.length_b   1.000
_cell.length_c   1.000
_cell.angle_alpha   90.00
_cell.angle_beta   90.00
_cell.angle_gamma   90.00
#
_symmetry.space_group_name_H-M   'P 1'
#
loop_
_entity.id
_entity.type
_entity.pdbx_description
1 polymer ?
#
loop_
_entity_poly.entity_id
_entity_poly.type
_entity_poly.pdbx_seq_one_letter_code
_entity_poly.pdbx_strand_id
1 'polypeptide(L)'
;MAAPTASAVTSFIASSAASNDPASTVAAQVLHNLQHQHLWTDLKSHDAFTLSSTQHAPLILGRPPQTVYTHPDEQAYMVQYGIKVEDVPVENEWVLPTAQGQTWSLRRLAGIFDALPDRDAVAEASSEALRSENPKLAEFYKKRREEGWNVKRLLLAMINTGMGGDGTVVYYVVLEGAIKPRQN
;
A
#
# COMPACT_ATOMS: atom_id res chain seq x y z
N MET A 1 -19.39 -18.95 34.88
CA MET A 1 -18.81 -17.79 34.19
C MET A 1 -18.91 -18.06 32.70
N ALA A 2 -19.61 -17.21 31.95
CA ALA A 2 -19.67 -17.33 30.49
C ALA A 2 -18.33 -16.89 29.88
N ALA A 3 -17.86 -17.61 28.86
CA ALA A 3 -16.67 -17.20 28.12
C ALA A 3 -16.91 -15.84 27.44
N PRO A 4 -15.89 -14.96 27.35
CA PRO A 4 -16.04 -13.67 26.68
C PRO A 4 -16.38 -13.85 25.21
N THR A 5 -17.29 -13.00 24.71
CA THR A 5 -17.70 -12.98 23.30
C THR A 5 -16.52 -12.60 22.41
N ALA A 6 -16.32 -13.34 21.32
CA ALA A 6 -15.25 -13.08 20.36
C ALA A 6 -15.44 -11.72 19.66
N SER A 7 -14.34 -11.02 19.38
CA SER A 7 -14.34 -9.75 18.66
C SER A 7 -14.75 -9.92 17.19
N ALA A 8 -15.30 -8.86 16.57
CA ALA A 8 -15.74 -8.88 15.17
C ALA A 8 -14.65 -9.35 14.18
N VAL A 9 -13.39 -8.96 14.44
CA VAL A 9 -12.22 -9.41 13.67
C VAL A 9 -11.97 -10.91 13.85
N THR A 10 -12.11 -11.44 15.07
CA THR A 10 -11.94 -12.86 15.36
C THR A 10 -13.03 -13.70 14.68
N SER A 11 -14.28 -13.24 14.65
CA SER A 11 -15.35 -13.89 13.89
C SER A 11 -15.11 -13.81 12.38
N PHE A 12 -14.61 -12.68 11.87
CA PHE A 12 -14.30 -12.53 10.46
C PHE A 12 -13.17 -13.47 10.02
N ILE A 13 -12.07 -13.51 10.78
CA ILE A 13 -10.97 -14.44 10.54
C ILE A 13 -11.46 -15.88 10.61
N ALA A 14 -12.23 -16.27 11.63
CA ALA A 14 -12.76 -17.63 11.75
C ALA A 14 -13.69 -18.01 10.58
N SER A 15 -14.44 -17.05 10.03
CA SER A 15 -15.30 -17.28 8.86
C SER A 15 -14.54 -17.32 7.53
N SER A 16 -13.42 -16.60 7.45
CA SER A 16 -12.62 -16.45 6.22
C SER A 16 -11.43 -17.41 6.17
N ALA A 17 -11.08 -18.08 7.28
CA ALA A 17 -10.02 -19.06 7.41
C ALA A 17 -10.38 -20.44 6.81
N ALA A 18 -10.85 -20.45 5.56
CA ALA A 18 -10.98 -21.69 4.79
C ALA A 18 -9.61 -22.34 4.48
N SER A 19 -8.50 -21.60 4.66
CA SER A 19 -7.12 -22.08 4.58
C SER A 19 -6.38 -21.86 5.91
N ASN A 20 -5.72 -22.90 6.42
CA ASN A 20 -4.89 -22.85 7.64
C ASN A 20 -3.56 -22.08 7.44
N ASP A 21 -3.49 -21.12 6.51
CA ASP A 21 -2.27 -20.37 6.22
C ASP A 21 -2.18 -19.12 7.12
N PRO A 22 -1.15 -19.00 7.99
CA PRO A 22 -0.98 -17.81 8.81
C PRO A 22 -0.84 -16.52 7.99
N ALA A 23 -0.29 -16.58 6.78
CA ALA A 23 -0.15 -15.39 5.93
C ALA A 23 -1.52 -14.87 5.46
N SER A 24 -2.45 -15.77 5.15
CA SER A 24 -3.83 -15.43 4.78
C SER A 24 -4.58 -14.78 5.95
N THR A 25 -4.37 -15.28 7.18
CA THR A 25 -4.98 -14.69 8.38
C THR A 25 -4.50 -13.26 8.63
N VAL A 26 -3.18 -13.03 8.51
CA VAL A 26 -2.59 -11.69 8.61
C VAL A 26 -3.14 -10.77 7.53
N ALA A 27 -3.24 -11.24 6.29
CA ALA A 27 -3.81 -10.47 5.19
C ALA A 27 -5.28 -10.11 5.42
N ALA A 28 -6.11 -11.04 5.90
CA ALA A 28 -7.51 -10.79 6.23
C ALA A 28 -7.66 -9.73 7.34
N GLN A 29 -6.79 -9.76 8.35
CA GLN A 29 -6.81 -8.76 9.42
C GLN A 29 -6.36 -7.38 8.92
N VAL A 30 -5.31 -7.28 8.11
CA VAL A 30 -4.92 -6.01 7.47
C VAL A 30 -6.04 -5.48 6.59
N LEU A 31 -6.68 -6.34 5.78
CA LEU A 31 -7.78 -5.95 4.91
C LEU A 31 -8.96 -5.37 5.71
N HIS A 32 -9.37 -6.06 6.78
CA HIS A 32 -10.41 -5.56 7.68
C HIS A 32 -10.03 -4.21 8.31
N ASN A 33 -8.76 -4.04 8.70
CA ASN A 33 -8.27 -2.77 9.25
C ASN A 33 -8.34 -1.63 8.22
N LEU A 34 -7.84 -1.86 7.00
CA LEU A 34 -7.88 -0.91 5.90
C LEU A 34 -9.33 -0.48 5.58
N GLN A 35 -10.25 -1.44 5.52
CA GLN A 35 -11.64 -1.17 5.18
C GLN A 35 -12.37 -0.37 6.27
N HIS A 36 -12.27 -0.82 7.52
CA HIS A 36 -13.15 -0.32 8.59
C HIS A 36 -12.53 0.79 9.43
N GLN A 37 -11.20 0.83 9.57
CA GLN A 37 -10.52 1.88 10.34
C GLN A 37 -9.97 2.98 9.45
N HIS A 38 -9.37 2.62 8.32
CA HIS A 38 -8.78 3.59 7.40
C HIS A 38 -9.70 3.98 6.24
N LEU A 39 -10.90 3.39 6.15
CA LEU A 39 -11.92 3.69 5.13
C LEU A 39 -11.40 3.58 3.69
N TRP A 40 -10.52 2.62 3.44
CA TRP A 40 -10.04 2.33 2.09
C TRP A 40 -11.15 1.73 1.24
N THR A 41 -11.11 2.06 -0.05
CA THR A 41 -12.07 1.60 -1.06
C THR A 41 -11.36 0.76 -2.14
N ASP A 42 -12.09 0.11 -3.05
CA ASP A 42 -11.53 -0.75 -4.10
C ASP A 42 -10.54 -1.83 -3.59
N LEU A 43 -10.80 -2.35 -2.38
CA LEU A 43 -9.93 -3.35 -1.75
C LEU A 43 -10.04 -4.69 -2.47
N LYS A 44 -8.90 -5.18 -2.95
CA LYS A 44 -8.75 -6.49 -3.62
C LYS A 44 -7.56 -7.22 -3.05
N SER A 45 -7.78 -8.42 -2.51
CA SER A 45 -6.71 -9.33 -2.14
C SER A 45 -6.19 -10.00 -3.40
N HIS A 46 -4.90 -9.82 -3.68
CA HIS A 46 -4.17 -10.55 -4.70
C HIS A 46 -3.46 -11.72 -4.04
N ASP A 47 -3.67 -12.91 -4.61
CA ASP A 47 -3.00 -14.10 -4.12
C ASP A 47 -1.49 -13.96 -4.24
N ALA A 48 -0.82 -14.55 -3.25
CA ALA A 48 0.55 -15.02 -3.28
C ALA A 48 1.37 -14.53 -4.48
N PHE A 49 2.00 -13.35 -4.37
CA PHE A 49 2.98 -12.96 -5.35
C PHE A 49 4.12 -14.00 -5.32
N THR A 50 4.22 -14.78 -6.39
CA THR A 50 5.10 -15.94 -6.45
C THR A 50 6.48 -15.51 -6.95
N LEU A 51 7.43 -15.34 -6.04
CA LEU A 51 8.84 -15.14 -6.44
C LEU A 51 9.52 -16.43 -6.89
N SER A 52 8.91 -17.53 -6.47
CA SER A 52 9.25 -18.89 -6.82
C SER A 52 8.01 -19.72 -6.52
N SER A 53 7.95 -20.95 -7.05
CA SER A 53 6.93 -21.93 -6.69
C SER A 53 6.83 -22.16 -5.17
N THR A 54 7.87 -21.81 -4.40
CA THR A 54 7.98 -22.00 -2.95
C THR A 54 7.82 -20.72 -2.11
N GLN A 55 7.79 -19.53 -2.72
CA GLN A 55 7.73 -18.25 -2.00
C GLN A 55 6.53 -17.43 -2.44
N HIS A 56 5.54 -17.40 -1.55
CA HIS A 56 4.24 -16.77 -1.72
C HIS A 56 4.08 -15.66 -0.69
N ALA A 57 3.65 -14.47 -1.10
CA ALA A 57 3.31 -13.37 -0.20
C ALA A 57 1.99 -12.72 -0.63
N PRO A 58 0.96 -12.67 0.23
CA PRO A 58 -0.28 -12.01 -0.13
C PRO A 58 -0.04 -10.51 -0.32
N LEU A 59 -0.72 -9.91 -1.30
CA LEU A 59 -0.73 -8.47 -1.53
C LEU A 59 -2.17 -7.97 -1.51
N ILE A 60 -2.37 -6.75 -1.02
CA ILE A 60 -3.69 -6.11 -1.02
C ILE A 60 -3.56 -4.85 -1.87
N LEU A 61 -4.40 -4.73 -2.88
CA LEU A 61 -4.58 -3.47 -3.61
C LEU A 61 -5.75 -2.72 -2.99
N GLY A 62 -5.64 -1.42 -2.83
CA GLY A 62 -6.79 -0.60 -2.45
C GLY A 62 -6.55 0.90 -2.63
N ARG A 63 -7.63 1.66 -2.62
CA ARG A 63 -7.61 3.12 -2.74
C ARG A 63 -7.77 3.77 -1.37
N PRO A 64 -6.74 4.47 -0.86
CA PRO A 64 -6.85 5.22 0.38
C PRO A 64 -7.79 6.42 0.23
N PRO A 65 -8.35 6.98 1.33
CA PRO A 65 -9.15 8.19 1.28
C PRO A 65 -8.34 9.45 0.93
N GLN A 66 -7.03 9.42 1.18
CA GLN A 66 -6.08 10.49 0.87
C GLN A 66 -4.77 9.87 0.38
N THR A 67 -3.99 10.61 -0.42
CA THR A 67 -2.66 10.21 -0.85
C THR A 67 -1.77 9.86 0.36
N VAL A 68 -1.25 8.63 0.39
CA VAL A 68 -0.48 8.12 1.55
C VAL A 68 0.94 8.66 1.56
N TYR A 69 1.53 8.89 0.39
CA TYR A 69 2.86 9.45 0.24
C TYR A 69 2.91 10.36 -0.99
N THR A 70 3.55 11.52 -0.81
CA THR A 70 3.89 12.47 -1.88
C THR A 70 5.39 12.69 -1.80
N HIS A 71 6.08 12.63 -2.95
CA HIS A 71 7.52 12.84 -2.97
C HIS A 71 7.85 14.27 -2.50
N PRO A 72 8.93 14.53 -1.73
CA PRO A 72 9.23 15.88 -1.24
C PRO A 72 9.40 16.91 -2.37
N ASP A 73 10.11 16.55 -3.44
CA ASP A 73 10.27 17.42 -4.62
C ASP A 73 8.94 17.64 -5.35
N GLU A 74 8.06 16.64 -5.39
CA GLU A 74 6.71 16.74 -5.95
C GLU A 74 5.85 17.70 -5.13
N GLN A 75 5.92 17.60 -3.80
CA GLN A 75 5.23 18.49 -2.88
C GLN A 75 5.72 19.94 -3.03
N ALA A 76 7.02 20.15 -3.17
CA ALA A 76 7.60 21.47 -3.41
C ALA A 76 7.08 22.07 -4.73
N TYR A 77 7.03 21.26 -5.79
CA TYR A 77 6.46 21.66 -7.07
C TYR A 77 4.97 22.01 -6.95
N MET A 78 4.16 21.17 -6.31
CA MET A 78 2.73 21.44 -6.10
C MET A 78 2.49 22.78 -5.40
N VAL A 79 3.27 23.07 -4.34
CA VAL A 79 3.21 24.35 -3.62
C VAL A 79 3.63 25.52 -4.51
N GLN A 80 4.72 25.38 -5.28
CA GLN A 80 5.24 26.44 -6.14
C GLN A 80 4.27 26.82 -7.27
N TYR A 81 3.58 25.83 -7.84
CA TYR A 81 2.66 26.04 -8.98
C TYR A 81 1.18 26.18 -8.55
N GLY A 82 0.91 26.15 -7.24
CA GLY A 82 -0.41 26.31 -6.65
C GLY A 82 -1.38 25.18 -7.01
N ILE A 83 -0.87 23.96 -7.12
CA ILE A 83 -1.66 22.74 -7.36
C ILE A 83 -2.13 22.23 -6.00
N LYS A 84 -3.45 22.10 -5.81
CA LYS A 84 -3.97 21.56 -4.56
C LYS A 84 -3.85 20.05 -4.53
N VAL A 85 -3.69 19.50 -3.33
CA VAL A 85 -3.67 18.04 -3.15
C VAL A 85 -5.01 17.42 -3.56
N GLU A 86 -6.12 18.13 -3.37
CA GLU A 86 -7.45 17.67 -3.79
C GLU A 86 -7.61 17.55 -5.32
N ASP A 87 -6.85 18.35 -6.08
CA ASP A 87 -6.90 18.32 -7.55
C ASP A 87 -6.15 17.12 -8.13
N VAL A 88 -5.26 16.50 -7.34
CA VAL A 88 -4.51 15.31 -7.73
C VAL A 88 -5.32 14.06 -7.34
N PRO A 89 -5.71 13.21 -8.31
CA PRO A 89 -6.48 12.01 -8.03
C PRO A 89 -5.71 11.04 -7.13
N VAL A 90 -6.41 10.47 -6.16
CA VAL A 90 -5.86 9.44 -5.28
C VAL A 90 -5.66 8.13 -6.06
N GLU A 91 -4.42 7.65 -6.06
CA GLU A 91 -4.02 6.41 -6.72
C GLU A 91 -4.25 5.20 -5.82
N ASN A 92 -4.39 4.02 -6.43
CA ASN A 92 -4.41 2.77 -5.69
C ASN A 92 -3.01 2.47 -5.14
N GLU A 93 -2.96 1.90 -3.95
CA GLU A 93 -1.74 1.54 -3.24
C GLU A 93 -1.70 0.03 -2.99
N TRP A 94 -0.50 -0.53 -3.13
CA TRP A 94 -0.21 -1.91 -2.79
C TRP A 94 0.20 -2.00 -1.32
N VAL A 95 -0.43 -2.90 -0.58
CA VAL A 95 -0.18 -3.16 0.83
C VAL A 95 0.33 -4.59 0.97
N LEU A 96 1.45 -4.75 1.67
CA LEU A 96 2.07 -6.02 2.02
C LEU A 96 1.79 -6.34 3.50
N PRO A 97 0.92 -7.32 3.79
CA PRO A 97 0.67 -7.77 5.15
C PRO A 97 1.87 -8.56 5.70
N THR A 98 2.28 -8.26 6.93
CA THR A 98 3.35 -8.99 7.62
C THR A 98 3.05 -9.14 9.12
N ALA A 99 3.48 -10.26 9.70
CA ALA A 99 3.40 -10.45 11.16
C ALA A 99 4.67 -9.88 11.83
N GLN A 100 4.51 -9.34 13.04
CA GLN A 100 5.64 -8.93 13.87
C GLN A 100 6.55 -10.14 14.16
N GLY A 101 7.85 -10.00 13.88
CA GLY A 101 8.82 -11.08 14.01
C GLY A 101 8.98 -11.95 12.75
N GLN A 102 8.20 -11.71 11.69
CA GLN A 102 8.45 -12.32 10.39
C GLN A 102 9.79 -11.85 9.82
N THR A 103 10.64 -12.80 9.44
CA THR A 103 11.94 -12.51 8.84
C THR A 103 11.80 -12.15 7.37
N TRP A 104 12.43 -11.05 6.98
CA TRP A 104 12.48 -10.57 5.61
C TRP A 104 13.92 -10.60 5.09
N SER A 105 14.15 -11.33 4.00
CA SER A 105 15.41 -11.23 3.26
C SER A 105 15.29 -10.14 2.21
N LEU A 106 16.41 -9.47 1.91
CA LEU A 106 16.46 -8.47 0.84
C LEU A 106 16.00 -9.07 -0.50
N ARG A 107 16.34 -10.33 -0.77
CA ARG A 107 15.89 -11.06 -1.97
C ARG A 107 14.37 -11.17 -2.06
N ARG A 108 13.71 -11.52 -0.95
CA ARG A 108 12.25 -11.64 -0.91
C ARG A 108 11.59 -10.27 -1.10
N LEU A 109 12.15 -9.22 -0.50
CA LEU A 109 11.62 -7.87 -0.65
C LEU A 109 11.83 -7.34 -2.07
N ALA A 110 13.05 -7.43 -2.62
CA ALA A 110 13.37 -7.01 -3.97
C ALA A 110 12.47 -7.69 -5.01
N GLY A 111 12.27 -8.99 -4.85
CA GLY A 111 11.33 -9.71 -5.67
C GLY A 111 9.91 -9.14 -5.64
N ILE A 112 9.40 -8.76 -4.46
CA ILE A 112 8.07 -8.14 -4.36
C ILE A 112 8.05 -6.79 -5.11
N PHE A 113 9.16 -6.08 -5.26
CA PHE A 113 9.20 -4.87 -6.08
C PHE A 113 9.29 -5.16 -7.58
N ASP A 114 10.02 -6.21 -7.98
CA ASP A 114 10.07 -6.71 -9.36
C ASP A 114 8.68 -7.13 -9.85
N ALA A 115 7.86 -7.64 -8.93
CA ALA A 115 6.47 -8.01 -9.11
C ALA A 115 5.54 -6.89 -9.56
N LEU A 116 5.79 -5.71 -8.99
CA LEU A 116 4.79 -4.67 -8.95
C LEU A 116 4.74 -3.99 -10.32
N PRO A 117 3.53 -3.67 -10.80
CA PRO A 117 3.40 -2.92 -12.02
C PRO A 117 4.09 -1.56 -11.86
N ASP A 118 4.62 -1.05 -12.97
CA ASP A 118 5.17 0.30 -12.98
C ASP A 118 4.05 1.31 -12.70
N ARG A 119 4.30 2.25 -11.78
CA ARG A 119 3.28 3.17 -11.30
C ARG A 119 2.89 4.18 -12.36
N ASP A 120 3.83 4.57 -13.22
CA ASP A 120 3.55 5.51 -14.30
C ASP A 120 2.53 4.90 -15.26
N ALA A 121 2.70 3.63 -15.65
CA ALA A 121 1.77 2.95 -16.56
C ALA A 121 0.34 2.85 -16.01
N VAL A 122 0.18 2.66 -14.71
CA VAL A 122 -1.15 2.55 -14.05
C VAL A 122 -1.78 3.94 -13.84
N ALA A 123 -0.98 4.96 -13.55
CA ALA A 123 -1.43 6.33 -13.37
C ALA A 123 -1.92 6.97 -14.68
N GLU A 124 -1.35 6.63 -15.84
CA GLU A 124 -1.79 7.13 -17.15
C GLU A 124 -3.29 6.90 -17.39
N ALA A 125 -3.79 5.68 -17.12
CA ALA A 125 -5.18 5.33 -17.41
C ALA A 125 -6.21 6.14 -16.60
N SER A 126 -5.84 6.56 -15.38
CA SER A 126 -6.72 7.38 -14.52
C SER A 126 -6.51 8.88 -14.73
N SER A 127 -5.33 9.31 -15.17
CA SER A 127 -4.97 10.73 -15.32
C SER A 127 -5.30 11.31 -16.70
N GLU A 128 -5.38 10.49 -17.76
CA GLU A 128 -5.69 10.96 -19.13
C GLU A 128 -7.04 11.71 -19.21
N ALA A 129 -8.03 11.27 -18.42
CA ALA A 129 -9.34 11.92 -18.33
C ALA A 129 -9.30 13.28 -17.61
N LEU A 130 -8.33 13.52 -16.71
CA LEU A 130 -8.19 14.76 -15.96
C LEU A 130 -7.23 15.76 -16.64
N ARG A 131 -6.31 15.26 -17.47
CA ARG A 131 -5.39 16.07 -18.28
C ARG A 131 -6.11 16.93 -19.32
N SER A 132 -7.27 16.49 -19.81
CA SER A 132 -8.07 17.23 -20.79
C SER A 132 -8.72 18.49 -20.19
N GLU A 133 -8.89 18.55 -18.87
CA GLU A 133 -9.62 19.63 -18.19
C GLU A 133 -8.71 20.71 -17.58
N ASN A 134 -7.48 20.36 -17.15
CA ASN A 134 -6.59 21.29 -16.45
C ASN A 134 -5.13 21.27 -16.97
N PRO A 135 -4.66 22.34 -17.66
CA PRO A 135 -3.32 22.37 -18.25
C PRO A 135 -2.19 22.30 -17.21
N LYS A 136 -2.40 22.82 -15.99
CA LYS A 136 -1.41 22.72 -14.91
C LYS A 136 -1.21 21.29 -14.45
N LEU A 137 -2.29 20.50 -14.43
CA LEU A 137 -2.24 19.09 -14.05
C LEU A 137 -1.52 18.27 -15.11
N ALA A 138 -1.69 18.60 -16.40
CA ALA A 138 -0.95 17.98 -17.49
C ALA A 138 0.56 18.23 -17.39
N GLU A 139 0.98 19.48 -17.10
CA GLU A 139 2.39 19.80 -16.86
C GLU A 139 2.95 19.09 -15.62
N PHE A 140 2.16 19.01 -14.54
CA PHE A 140 2.53 18.27 -13.33
C PHE A 140 2.83 16.80 -13.61
N TYR A 141 1.95 16.10 -14.32
CA TYR A 141 2.17 14.68 -14.65
C TYR A 141 3.38 14.47 -15.57
N LYS A 142 3.58 15.37 -16.53
CA LYS A 142 4.77 15.35 -17.38
C LYS A 142 6.03 15.50 -16.52
N LYS A 143 6.04 16.47 -15.59
CA LYS A 143 7.17 16.71 -14.70
C LYS A 143 7.44 15.55 -13.74
N ARG A 144 6.37 14.97 -13.18
CA ARG A 144 6.43 13.80 -12.29
C ARG A 144 7.14 12.60 -12.94
N ARG A 145 6.95 12.42 -14.25
CA ARG A 145 7.62 11.38 -15.06
C ARG A 145 9.07 11.72 -15.36
N GLU A 146 9.34 12.95 -15.83
CA GLU A 146 10.68 13.40 -16.19
C GLU A 146 11.65 13.37 -15.00
N GLU A 147 11.16 13.74 -13.81
CA GLU A 147 11.95 13.80 -12.58
C GLU A 147 11.95 12.48 -11.78
N GLY A 148 11.18 11.48 -12.23
CA GLY A 148 11.12 10.17 -11.57
C GLY A 148 10.54 10.21 -10.16
N TRP A 149 9.63 11.14 -9.87
CA TRP A 149 9.01 11.26 -8.53
C TRP A 149 8.06 10.11 -8.20
N ASN A 150 7.53 9.43 -9.22
CA ASN A 150 6.60 8.30 -9.07
C ASN A 150 7.32 6.95 -8.89
N VAL A 151 8.18 6.88 -7.89
CA VAL A 151 8.94 5.67 -7.58
C VAL A 151 7.99 4.54 -7.16
N LYS A 152 8.30 3.31 -7.61
CA LYS A 152 7.61 2.10 -7.14
C LYS A 152 7.62 2.05 -5.61
N ARG A 153 6.45 1.80 -5.02
CA ARG A 153 6.27 1.80 -3.57
C ARG A 153 5.19 0.82 -3.15
N LEU A 154 5.30 0.37 -1.90
CA LEU A 154 4.28 -0.40 -1.21
C LEU A 154 4.16 0.06 0.23
N LEU A 155 3.02 -0.26 0.85
CA LEU A 155 2.77 -0.08 2.28
C LEU A 155 3.00 -1.40 3.00
N LEU A 156 4.01 -1.48 3.85
CA LEU A 156 4.22 -2.62 4.71
C LEU A 156 3.30 -2.48 5.93
N ALA A 157 2.30 -3.37 6.03
CA ALA A 157 1.35 -3.40 7.13
C ALA A 157 1.73 -4.52 8.11
N MET A 158 2.28 -4.13 9.26
CA MET A 158 2.77 -5.05 10.29
C MET A 158 1.75 -5.22 11.41
N ILE A 159 1.37 -6.46 11.69
CA ILE A 159 0.44 -6.81 12.78
C ILE A 159 1.22 -7.35 13.97
N ASN A 160 0.90 -6.87 15.16
CA ASN A 160 1.35 -7.51 16.40
C ASN A 160 0.50 -8.74 16.73
N THR A 161 1.00 -9.94 16.38
CA THR A 161 0.33 -11.24 16.62
C THR A 161 0.95 -12.04 17.77
N GLY A 162 1.80 -11.44 18.60
CA GLY A 162 2.45 -12.13 19.72
C GLY A 162 1.47 -12.58 20.82
N MET A 163 1.94 -13.35 21.81
CA MET A 163 1.13 -13.66 23.00
C MET A 163 0.80 -12.35 23.75
N GLY A 164 -0.45 -11.90 23.63
CA GLY A 164 -0.90 -10.60 24.15
C GLY A 164 -0.95 -9.48 23.12
N GLY A 165 -0.83 -9.78 21.81
CA GLY A 165 -1.02 -8.81 20.73
C GLY A 165 -2.41 -8.18 20.81
N ASP A 166 -2.47 -6.86 20.76
CA ASP A 166 -3.70 -6.06 20.87
C ASP A 166 -4.40 -5.85 19.51
N GLY A 167 -3.88 -6.47 18.45
CA GLY A 167 -4.40 -6.32 17.09
C GLY A 167 -3.98 -5.01 16.42
N THR A 168 -3.02 -4.27 16.99
CA THR A 168 -2.45 -3.06 16.36
C THR A 168 -1.81 -3.40 15.01
N VAL A 169 -2.12 -2.58 14.02
CA VAL A 169 -1.51 -2.60 12.69
C VAL A 169 -0.68 -1.33 12.50
N VAL A 170 0.59 -1.50 12.13
CA VAL A 170 1.51 -0.39 11.84
C VAL A 170 1.82 -0.37 10.36
N TYR A 171 1.74 0.81 9.74
CA TYR A 171 1.96 0.99 8.31
C TYR A 171 3.28 1.73 8.06
N TYR A 172 4.14 1.16 7.22
CA TYR A 172 5.37 1.80 6.75
C TYR A 172 5.32 1.98 5.24
N VAL A 173 5.66 3.17 4.75
CA VAL A 173 5.87 3.40 3.31
C VAL A 173 7.27 2.87 2.95
N VAL A 174 7.33 1.96 1.99
CA VAL A 174 8.58 1.38 1.48
C VAL A 174 8.69 1.74 0.00
N LEU A 175 9.81 2.34 -0.37
CA LEU A 175 10.10 2.83 -1.71
C LEU A 175 11.24 2.00 -2.33
N GLU A 176 11.18 1.81 -3.64
CA GLU A 176 12.27 1.20 -4.40
C GLU A 176 13.39 2.22 -4.67
N GLY A 177 14.66 1.84 -4.47
CA GLY A 177 15.80 2.65 -4.86
C GLY A 177 16.44 3.50 -3.76
N ALA A 178 17.45 4.28 -4.17
CA ALA A 178 18.27 5.06 -3.27
C ALA A 178 17.61 6.41 -2.95
N ILE A 179 17.38 6.68 -1.67
CA ILE A 179 16.90 7.98 -1.19
C ILE A 179 18.00 9.02 -1.49
N LYS A 180 17.66 10.10 -2.21
CA LYS A 180 18.60 11.21 -2.42
C LYS A 180 19.09 11.71 -1.04
N PRO A 181 20.40 11.85 -0.81
CA PRO A 181 20.90 12.37 0.45
C PRO A 181 20.31 13.75 0.70
N ARG A 182 19.64 13.93 1.84
CA ARG A 182 19.15 15.25 2.22
C ARG A 182 20.37 16.11 2.57
N GLN A 183 20.65 17.12 1.76
CA GLN A 183 21.51 18.21 2.19
C GLN A 183 20.74 18.97 3.28
N ASN A 184 21.21 18.83 4.52
CA ASN A 184 20.82 19.71 5.62
C ASN A 184 21.62 21.01 5.54
#